data_AF-A0A3M6YNM4-F1
#
_entry.id   AF-A0A3M6YNM4-F1
#
_cell.length_a   1.000
_cell.length_b   1.000
_cell.length_c   1.000
_cell.angle_alpha   90.00
_cell.angle_beta   90.00
_cell.angle_gamma   90.00
#
_symmetry.space_group_name_H-M   'P 1'
#
loop_
_entity.id
_entity.type
_entity.pdbx_description
1 polymer ?
#
loop_
_entity_poly.entity_id
_entity_poly.type
_entity_poly.pdbx_seq_one_letter_code
_entity_poly.pdbx_strand_id
1 'polypeptide(L)'
;MPEVLKTPGALARSGPSPIATDMAPLYSQLLPDGSALPPGQLLSHQKSLGNRLYHPSRFTTPTMPIPESEAFKAAKPTVPPTFDGVDYDDNKQLKAAQDSIIREQWVQSMMARLIREEMGKCYYKEGVNHLEKCGHLRERYLQQLKHSKIKGYLFEQQNYVSEK
;
A
#
# COMPACT_ATOMS: atom_id res chain seq x y z
N MET A 1 67.01 2.33 -24.09
CA MET A 1 66.09 3.21 -24.85
C MET A 1 64.73 3.16 -24.19
N PRO A 2 64.23 4.29 -23.66
CA PRO A 2 62.88 4.45 -23.11
C PRO A 2 61.93 5.09 -24.16
N GLU A 3 60.67 4.67 -24.17
CA GLU A 3 59.48 5.42 -24.62
C GLU A 3 58.32 4.91 -23.73
N VAL A 4 57.75 5.64 -22.77
CA VAL A 4 57.03 6.93 -22.77
C VAL A 4 55.68 6.83 -23.50
N LEU A 5 54.67 7.43 -22.86
CA LEU A 5 53.31 7.76 -23.30
C LEU A 5 52.22 6.70 -22.98
N LYS A 6 51.08 7.01 -22.37
CA LYS A 6 50.53 8.28 -21.83
C LYS A 6 49.25 7.92 -21.07
N THR A 7 49.17 8.29 -19.79
CA THR A 7 47.89 8.40 -19.06
C THR A 7 47.12 9.60 -19.58
N PRO A 8 45.87 9.48 -20.04
CA PRO A 8 44.91 10.58 -19.97
C PRO A 8 44.32 10.56 -18.55
N GLY A 9 44.41 11.61 -17.75
CA GLY A 9 43.95 12.95 -18.09
C GLY A 9 42.64 13.17 -17.33
N ALA A 10 42.75 13.73 -16.13
CA ALA A 10 41.63 14.10 -15.29
C ALA A 10 40.69 15.08 -16.02
N LEU A 11 39.42 14.73 -16.14
CA LEU A 11 38.36 15.71 -16.42
C LEU A 11 37.80 16.21 -15.09
N ALA A 12 38.02 17.49 -14.84
CA ALA A 12 37.35 18.25 -13.81
C ALA A 12 35.97 18.74 -14.32
N ARG A 13 35.02 18.79 -13.37
CA ARG A 13 33.80 19.64 -13.30
C ARG A 13 32.58 19.26 -14.14
N SER A 14 31.54 18.82 -13.43
CA SER A 14 30.33 19.63 -13.24
C SER A 14 29.64 19.21 -11.92
N GLY A 15 29.33 20.20 -11.08
CA GLY A 15 28.67 19.99 -9.79
C GLY A 15 27.19 19.64 -9.92
N PRO A 16 26.51 19.37 -8.78
CA PRO A 16 25.08 19.09 -8.79
C PRO A 16 24.32 20.33 -9.28
N SER A 17 23.46 20.13 -10.29
CA SER A 17 22.54 21.16 -10.78
C SER A 17 21.72 21.71 -9.60
N PRO A 18 21.80 23.02 -9.30
CA PRO A 18 20.78 23.69 -8.53
C PRO A 18 19.61 24.04 -9.48
N ILE A 19 18.44 24.32 -8.91
CA ILE A 19 17.22 24.80 -9.58
C ILE A 19 16.27 23.68 -10.04
N ALA A 20 15.50 23.20 -9.08
CA ALA A 20 14.07 22.93 -9.27
C ALA A 20 13.32 23.32 -7.99
N THR A 21 13.56 24.55 -7.53
CA THR A 21 12.67 25.26 -6.60
C THR A 21 11.84 26.21 -7.46
N ASP A 22 10.53 26.18 -7.27
CA ASP A 22 9.53 27.12 -7.79
C ASP A 22 9.28 27.16 -9.30
N MET A 23 8.29 26.38 -9.75
CA MET A 23 7.27 26.83 -10.71
C MET A 23 5.94 26.12 -10.40
N ALA A 24 5.37 26.40 -9.23
CA ALA A 24 3.93 26.37 -9.07
C ALA A 24 3.49 27.82 -8.85
N PRO A 25 2.83 28.45 -9.83
CA PRO A 25 1.63 29.16 -9.43
C PRO A 25 0.52 29.14 -10.50
N LEU A 26 -0.71 29.38 -10.03
CA LEU A 26 -1.87 29.84 -10.81
C LEU A 26 -2.78 28.80 -11.48
N TYR A 27 -3.08 27.67 -10.83
CA TYR A 27 -4.30 26.91 -11.19
C TYR A 27 -5.21 26.52 -10.02
N SER A 28 -5.04 27.11 -8.83
CA SER A 28 -5.77 26.68 -7.62
C SER A 28 -6.65 27.76 -6.97
N GLN A 29 -7.04 28.82 -7.68
CA GLN A 29 -7.82 29.92 -7.06
C GLN A 29 -9.02 30.43 -7.88
N LEU A 30 -9.54 29.68 -8.87
CA LEU A 30 -10.72 30.10 -9.62
C LEU A 30 -11.86 29.09 -9.46
N LEU A 31 -13.01 29.60 -8.99
CA LEU A 31 -14.31 28.93 -9.07
C LEU A 31 -14.81 28.95 -10.53
N PRO A 32 -15.68 28.03 -10.96
CA PRO A 32 -16.10 27.88 -12.36
C PRO A 32 -16.84 29.09 -12.97
N ASP A 33 -17.24 30.06 -12.15
CA ASP A 33 -17.87 31.33 -12.53
C ASP A 33 -16.88 32.51 -12.66
N GLY A 34 -15.58 32.29 -12.44
CA GLY A 34 -14.54 33.30 -12.70
C GLY A 34 -14.48 34.46 -11.70
N SER A 35 -15.14 34.33 -10.55
CA SER A 35 -15.06 35.32 -9.47
C SER A 35 -13.88 35.04 -8.51
N ALA A 36 -13.24 36.10 -8.03
CA ALA A 36 -12.12 36.02 -7.09
C ALA A 36 -12.61 35.85 -5.64
N LEU A 37 -11.95 34.99 -4.85
CA LEU A 37 -12.28 34.75 -3.44
C LEU A 37 -12.00 36.04 -2.61
N PRO A 38 -12.95 36.56 -1.82
CA PRO A 38 -12.71 37.75 -1.00
C PRO A 38 -11.70 37.44 0.13
N PRO A 39 -10.64 38.26 0.30
CA PRO A 39 -9.73 38.11 1.43
C PRO A 39 -10.37 38.67 2.69
N GLY A 40 -10.49 37.85 3.75
CA GLY A 40 -10.69 38.39 5.10
C GLY A 40 -11.87 37.89 5.92
N GLN A 41 -12.38 36.66 5.71
CA GLN A 41 -13.38 36.08 6.62
C GLN A 41 -12.91 34.79 7.29
N LEU A 42 -11.64 34.78 7.71
CA LEU A 42 -11.02 33.65 8.41
C LEU A 42 -10.50 34.05 9.80
N LEU A 43 -11.19 34.93 10.54
CA LEU A 43 -10.73 35.37 11.85
C LEU A 43 -11.82 35.68 12.90
N SER A 44 -13.01 35.06 12.78
CA SER A 44 -13.99 35.04 13.88
C SER A 44 -14.51 33.64 14.26
N HIS A 45 -14.32 32.63 13.40
CA HIS A 45 -14.64 31.24 13.75
C HIS A 45 -13.54 30.53 14.54
N GLN A 46 -12.39 31.18 14.75
CA GLN A 46 -11.23 30.61 15.44
C GLN A 46 -11.16 30.95 16.93
N LYS A 47 -12.29 31.18 17.59
CA LYS A 47 -12.36 31.30 19.07
C LYS A 47 -13.41 30.39 19.71
N SER A 48 -13.81 29.31 19.02
CA SER A 48 -14.66 28.25 19.58
C SER A 48 -14.16 26.82 19.26
N LEU A 49 -12.91 26.69 18.82
CA LEU A 49 -12.29 25.38 18.53
C LEU A 49 -11.20 25.00 19.54
N GLY A 50 -11.12 25.72 20.66
CA GLY A 50 -10.15 25.48 21.73
C GLY A 50 -10.72 24.68 22.89
N ASN A 51 -11.44 23.56 22.65
CA ASN A 51 -11.65 22.53 23.68
C ASN A 51 -12.31 21.23 23.16
N ARG A 52 -11.99 20.78 21.94
CA ARG A 52 -12.54 19.52 21.39
C ARG A 52 -11.49 18.43 21.17
N LEU A 53 -10.44 18.44 22.00
CA LEU A 53 -9.46 17.36 22.09
C LEU A 53 -9.64 16.70 23.46
N TYR A 54 -9.87 15.39 23.45
CA TYR A 54 -10.18 14.53 24.61
C TYR A 54 -11.63 14.60 25.14
N HIS A 55 -12.58 14.13 24.33
CA HIS A 55 -13.76 13.46 24.89
C HIS A 55 -13.55 11.95 24.78
N PRO A 56 -13.47 11.18 25.88
CA PRO A 56 -13.15 9.75 25.85
C PRO A 56 -14.32 8.85 25.37
N SER A 57 -15.31 9.41 24.67
CA SER A 57 -16.56 8.72 24.35
C SER A 57 -16.86 8.63 22.85
N ARG A 58 -15.88 8.91 21.98
CA ARG A 58 -16.05 8.83 20.51
C ARG A 58 -15.52 7.54 19.87
N PHE A 59 -15.24 6.51 20.66
CA PHE A 59 -14.89 5.17 20.16
C PHE A 59 -15.94 4.12 20.54
N THR A 60 -17.22 4.49 20.62
CA THR A 60 -18.28 3.49 20.50
C THR A 60 -18.30 3.08 19.03
N THR A 61 -17.55 2.05 18.66
CA THR A 61 -17.69 1.40 17.34
C THR A 61 -19.12 0.87 17.26
N PRO A 62 -20.01 1.41 16.42
CA PRO A 62 -21.29 0.77 16.22
C PRO A 62 -21.03 -0.62 15.64
N THR A 63 -21.39 -1.66 16.40
CA THR A 63 -21.37 -3.08 15.98
C THR A 63 -22.48 -3.35 14.95
N MET A 64 -22.44 -2.63 13.84
CA MET A 64 -23.41 -2.75 12.76
C MET A 64 -22.64 -3.02 11.48
N PRO A 65 -22.86 -4.16 10.80
CA PRO A 65 -22.33 -4.34 9.47
C PRO A 65 -23.00 -3.29 8.60
N ILE A 66 -22.22 -2.30 8.16
CA ILE A 66 -22.64 -1.38 7.10
C ILE A 66 -23.04 -2.29 5.93
N PRO A 67 -24.26 -2.15 5.37
CA PRO A 67 -24.66 -2.97 4.24
C PRO A 67 -23.64 -2.76 3.13
N GLU A 68 -22.99 -3.84 2.70
CA GLU A 68 -22.04 -3.79 1.60
C GLU A 68 -22.73 -3.17 0.39
N SER A 69 -22.10 -2.15 -0.20
CA SER A 69 -22.64 -1.49 -1.39
C SER A 69 -22.77 -2.49 -2.53
N GLU A 70 -23.76 -2.31 -3.40
CA GLU A 70 -23.99 -3.18 -4.56
C GLU A 70 -22.74 -3.31 -5.44
N ALA A 71 -21.98 -2.22 -5.55
CA ALA A 71 -20.71 -2.19 -6.26
C ALA A 71 -19.65 -3.12 -5.63
N PHE A 72 -19.58 -3.23 -4.30
CA PHE A 72 -18.64 -4.12 -3.63
C PHE A 72 -18.99 -5.60 -3.86
N LYS A 73 -20.29 -5.93 -3.79
CA LYS A 73 -20.78 -7.29 -4.08
C LYS A 73 -20.49 -7.71 -5.51
N ALA A 74 -20.63 -6.79 -6.46
CA ALA A 74 -20.33 -7.04 -7.87
C ALA A 74 -18.82 -7.22 -8.15
N ALA A 75 -17.95 -6.56 -7.38
CA ALA A 75 -16.50 -6.64 -7.56
C ALA A 75 -15.85 -7.85 -6.86
N LYS A 76 -16.56 -8.51 -5.95
CA LYS A 76 -16.04 -9.65 -5.20
C LYS A 76 -15.81 -10.84 -6.12
N PRO A 77 -14.66 -11.54 -6.02
CA PRO A 77 -14.47 -12.79 -6.76
C PRO A 77 -15.52 -13.84 -6.33
N THR A 78 -16.25 -14.38 -7.30
CA THR A 78 -17.25 -15.44 -7.07
C THR A 78 -16.63 -16.84 -7.03
N VAL A 79 -15.49 -17.03 -7.70
CA VAL A 79 -14.80 -18.32 -7.85
C VAL A 79 -13.80 -18.50 -6.70
N PRO A 80 -13.71 -19.68 -6.06
CA PRO A 80 -12.67 -19.96 -5.08
C PRO A 80 -11.25 -19.79 -5.69
N PRO A 81 -10.22 -19.54 -4.86
CA PRO A 81 -8.83 -19.43 -5.32
C PRO A 81 -8.22 -20.83 -5.53
N THR A 82 -8.86 -21.66 -6.34
CA THR A 82 -8.42 -23.02 -6.70
C THR A 82 -8.74 -23.31 -8.16
N PHE A 83 -8.04 -24.28 -8.76
CA PHE A 83 -8.33 -24.77 -10.12
C PHE A 83 -9.26 -26.00 -10.13
N ASP A 84 -9.68 -26.48 -8.96
CA ASP A 84 -10.50 -27.68 -8.85
C ASP A 84 -11.91 -27.44 -9.40
N GLY A 85 -12.32 -28.27 -10.37
CA GLY A 85 -13.63 -28.18 -11.01
C GLY A 85 -13.79 -27.04 -12.02
N VAL A 86 -12.68 -26.39 -12.41
CA VAL A 86 -12.66 -25.39 -13.49
C VAL A 86 -12.62 -26.08 -14.85
N ASP A 87 -13.50 -25.69 -15.75
CA ASP A 87 -13.43 -26.09 -17.16
C ASP A 87 -12.31 -25.30 -17.87
N TYR A 88 -11.30 -26.01 -18.37
CA TYR A 88 -10.15 -25.41 -19.05
C TYR A 88 -10.46 -24.97 -20.49
N ASP A 89 -11.53 -25.48 -21.10
CA ASP A 89 -11.97 -25.07 -22.44
C ASP A 89 -12.77 -23.75 -22.39
N ASP A 90 -13.40 -23.44 -21.24
CA ASP A 90 -14.03 -22.15 -21.01
C ASP A 90 -13.01 -21.09 -20.54
N ASN A 91 -12.55 -20.30 -21.51
CA ASN A 91 -11.63 -19.18 -21.29
C ASN A 91 -12.09 -18.20 -20.20
N LYS A 92 -13.40 -17.98 -20.02
CA LYS A 92 -13.89 -17.04 -19.01
C LYS A 92 -13.72 -17.61 -17.60
N GLN A 93 -14.09 -18.88 -17.41
CA GLN A 93 -13.93 -19.57 -16.12
C GLN A 93 -12.47 -19.74 -15.75
N LEU A 94 -11.64 -20.16 -16.71
CA LEU A 94 -10.20 -20.31 -16.50
C LEU A 94 -9.56 -18.98 -16.07
N LYS A 95 -9.90 -17.87 -16.73
CA LYS A 95 -9.39 -16.54 -16.36
C LYS A 95 -9.89 -16.08 -15.00
N ALA A 96 -11.15 -16.36 -14.67
CA ALA A 96 -11.69 -16.04 -13.35
C ALA A 96 -10.95 -16.79 -12.22
N ALA A 97 -10.59 -18.07 -12.44
CA ALA A 97 -9.81 -18.87 -11.49
C ALA A 97 -8.34 -18.41 -11.37
N GLN A 98 -7.70 -18.08 -12.49
CA GLN A 98 -6.35 -17.49 -12.48
C GLN A 98 -6.34 -16.19 -11.67
N ASP A 99 -7.33 -15.34 -11.89
CA ASP A 99 -7.47 -14.07 -11.18
C ASP A 99 -7.75 -14.25 -9.68
N SER A 100 -8.61 -15.20 -9.28
CA SER A 100 -8.92 -15.44 -7.87
C SER A 100 -7.67 -15.90 -7.10
N ILE A 101 -6.87 -16.79 -7.67
CA ILE A 101 -5.61 -17.27 -7.09
C ILE A 101 -4.61 -16.12 -6.90
N ILE A 102 -4.41 -15.29 -7.94
CA ILE A 102 -3.48 -14.17 -7.84
C ILE A 102 -3.95 -13.13 -6.82
N ARG A 103 -5.26 -12.84 -6.77
CA ARG A 103 -5.80 -11.91 -5.76
C ARG A 103 -5.54 -12.40 -4.35
N GLU A 104 -5.72 -13.68 -4.07
CA GLU A 104 -5.44 -14.24 -2.74
C GLU A 104 -3.95 -14.17 -2.38
N GLN A 105 -3.05 -14.47 -3.34
CA GLN A 105 -1.61 -14.29 -3.13
C GLN A 105 -1.26 -12.82 -2.80
N TRP A 106 -1.92 -11.85 -3.44
CA TRP A 106 -1.77 -10.44 -3.11
C TRP A 106 -2.33 -10.08 -1.73
N VAL A 107 -3.46 -10.67 -1.32
CA VAL A 107 -4.00 -10.51 0.05
C VAL A 107 -2.97 -10.96 1.08
N GLN A 108 -2.37 -12.14 0.91
CA GLN A 108 -1.32 -12.63 1.82
C GLN A 108 -0.08 -11.72 1.87
N SER A 109 0.30 -11.13 0.73
CA SER A 109 1.36 -10.12 0.66
C SER A 109 0.99 -8.83 1.39
N MET A 110 -0.25 -8.35 1.24
CA MET A 110 -0.73 -7.16 1.95
C MET A 110 -0.84 -7.40 3.46
N MET A 111 -1.27 -8.58 3.89
CA MET A 111 -1.27 -8.98 5.30
C MET A 111 0.14 -8.89 5.91
N ALA A 112 1.16 -9.36 5.19
CA ALA A 112 2.55 -9.25 5.66
C ALA A 112 3.01 -7.78 5.80
N ARG A 113 2.56 -6.89 4.91
CA ARG A 113 2.88 -5.45 4.98
C ARG A 113 2.25 -4.80 6.20
N LEU A 114 0.99 -5.10 6.50
CA LEU A 114 0.31 -4.59 7.70
C LEU A 114 1.04 -5.00 8.98
N ILE A 115 1.44 -6.28 9.09
CA ILE A 115 2.19 -6.76 10.25
C ILE A 115 3.55 -6.05 10.35
N ARG A 116 4.24 -5.86 9.22
CA ARG A 116 5.53 -5.14 9.19
C ARG A 116 5.39 -3.69 9.62
N GLU A 117 4.35 -2.99 9.19
CA GLU A 117 4.09 -1.61 9.58
C GLU A 117 3.79 -1.50 11.08
N GLU A 118 2.96 -2.41 11.61
CA GLU A 118 2.65 -2.42 13.04
C GLU A 118 3.87 -2.79 13.90
N MET A 119 4.68 -3.74 13.44
CA MET A 119 5.97 -4.07 14.08
C MET A 119 6.91 -2.86 14.09
N GLY A 120 6.98 -2.11 12.98
CA GLY A 120 7.73 -0.86 12.90
C GLY A 120 7.27 0.14 13.96
N LYS A 121 5.96 0.36 14.09
CA LYS A 121 5.40 1.23 15.15
C LYS A 121 5.75 0.74 16.56
N CYS A 122 5.69 -0.56 16.81
CA CYS A 122 6.09 -1.13 18.11
C CYS A 122 7.56 -0.84 18.42
N TYR A 123 8.46 -0.99 17.45
CA TYR A 123 9.88 -0.70 17.64
C TYR A 123 10.12 0.79 17.95
N TYR A 124 9.42 1.69 17.27
CA TYR A 124 9.52 3.13 17.55
C TYR A 124 8.96 3.52 18.93
N LYS A 125 7.88 2.86 19.39
CA LYS A 125 7.24 3.16 20.68
C LYS A 125 8.01 2.61 21.87
N GLU A 126 8.47 1.35 21.79
CA GLU A 126 9.10 0.64 22.91
C GLU A 126 10.61 0.92 23.05
N GLY A 127 11.25 1.41 21.98
CA GLY A 127 12.68 1.74 21.98
C GLY A 127 13.53 0.52 22.34
N VAL A 128 14.38 0.67 23.36
CA VAL A 128 15.28 -0.40 23.85
C VAL A 128 14.54 -1.65 24.36
N ASN A 129 13.25 -1.55 24.71
CA ASN A 129 12.46 -2.66 25.24
C ASN A 129 11.77 -3.51 24.15
N HIS A 130 12.01 -3.22 22.87
CA HIS A 130 11.31 -3.89 21.76
C HIS A 130 11.53 -5.41 21.68
N LEU A 131 12.59 -5.94 22.29
CA LEU A 131 12.89 -7.37 22.32
C LEU A 131 11.85 -8.16 23.12
N GLU A 132 11.41 -7.65 24.26
CA GLU A 132 10.42 -8.31 25.12
C GLU A 132 8.99 -8.00 24.67
N LYS A 133 8.73 -6.75 24.24
CA LYS A 133 7.36 -6.27 23.97
C LYS A 133 6.88 -6.59 22.56
N CYS A 134 7.75 -6.51 21.55
CA CYS A 134 7.37 -6.66 20.14
C CYS A 134 7.60 -8.08 19.58
N GLY A 135 7.98 -9.05 20.41
CA GLY A 135 8.26 -10.44 20.00
C GLY A 135 7.11 -11.11 19.27
N HIS A 136 5.88 -10.94 19.75
CA HIS A 136 4.68 -11.52 19.13
C HIS A 136 4.46 -11.02 17.68
N LEU A 137 4.69 -9.75 17.39
CA LEU A 137 4.56 -9.20 16.02
C LEU A 137 5.64 -9.77 15.09
N ARG A 138 6.86 -9.95 15.62
CA ARG A 138 7.96 -10.58 14.88
C ARG A 138 7.63 -12.03 14.52
N GLU A 139 7.11 -12.80 15.48
CA GLU A 139 6.71 -14.19 15.24
C GLU A 139 5.59 -14.30 14.21
N ARG A 140 4.56 -13.45 14.32
CA ARG A 140 3.48 -13.37 13.31
C ARG A 140 4.01 -12.98 11.93
N TYR A 141 4.95 -12.05 11.87
CA TYR A 141 5.59 -11.66 10.61
C TYR A 141 6.34 -12.84 9.99
N LEU A 142 7.14 -13.57 10.77
CA LEU A 142 7.88 -14.76 10.32
C LEU A 142 6.95 -15.89 9.86
N GLN A 143 5.82 -16.10 10.55
CA GLN A 143 4.80 -17.05 10.11
C GLN A 143 4.21 -16.63 8.76
N GLN A 144 3.88 -15.35 8.60
CA GLN A 144 3.27 -14.83 7.37
C GLN A 144 4.25 -14.81 6.17
N LEU A 145 5.55 -14.64 6.41
CA LEU A 145 6.57 -14.61 5.36
C LEU A 145 6.61 -15.90 4.51
N LYS A 146 6.12 -17.02 5.03
CA LYS A 146 5.99 -18.30 4.29
C LYS A 146 5.01 -18.19 3.11
N HIS A 147 3.99 -17.34 3.25
CA HIS A 147 2.87 -17.22 2.32
C HIS A 147 2.83 -15.89 1.58
N SER A 148 3.64 -14.89 2.00
CA SER A 148 3.57 -13.52 1.47
C SER A 148 4.14 -13.35 0.06
N LYS A 149 4.91 -14.33 -0.45
CA LYS A 149 5.51 -14.24 -1.79
C LYS A 149 4.50 -14.65 -2.86
N ILE A 150 4.28 -13.76 -3.81
CA ILE A 150 3.48 -14.04 -5.01
C ILE A 150 4.26 -15.02 -5.89
N LYS A 151 3.68 -16.19 -6.17
CA LYS A 151 4.28 -17.28 -6.95
C LYS A 151 3.74 -17.34 -8.38
N GLY A 152 2.61 -16.68 -8.64
CA GLY A 152 1.88 -16.82 -9.91
C GLY A 152 0.90 -18.00 -9.86
N TYR A 153 0.13 -18.19 -10.93
CA TYR A 153 -0.84 -19.28 -11.06
C TYR A 153 -0.32 -20.46 -11.89
N LEU A 154 0.75 -20.27 -12.67
CA LEU A 154 1.17 -21.23 -13.70
C LEU A 154 1.58 -22.59 -13.11
N PHE A 155 2.28 -22.59 -11.97
CA PHE A 155 2.72 -23.82 -11.33
C PHE A 155 1.52 -24.67 -10.88
N GLU A 156 0.52 -24.05 -10.26
CA GLU A 156 -0.70 -24.71 -9.78
C GLU A 156 -1.59 -25.17 -10.94
N GLN A 157 -1.63 -24.39 -12.02
CA GLN A 157 -2.36 -24.74 -13.24
C GLN A 157 -1.76 -25.94 -13.98
N GLN A 158 -0.44 -26.03 -14.06
CA GLN A 158 0.26 -27.09 -14.82
C GLN A 158 0.44 -28.39 -14.01
N ASN A 159 0.46 -28.29 -12.68
CA ASN A 159 0.68 -29.43 -11.79
C ASN A 159 -0.60 -29.74 -11.00
N TYR A 160 -1.71 -29.94 -11.71
CA TYR A 160 -2.94 -30.40 -11.06
C TYR A 160 -2.70 -31.80 -10.48
N VAL A 161 -2.72 -31.91 -9.16
CA VAL A 161 -2.82 -33.22 -8.51
C VAL A 161 -4.31 -33.51 -8.48
N SER A 162 -4.80 -34.35 -9.40
CA SER A 162 -6.17 -34.83 -9.31
C SER A 162 -6.29 -35.63 -8.00
N GLU A 163 -6.85 -35.02 -6.95
CA GLU A 163 -7.25 -35.78 -5.78
C GLU A 163 -8.31 -36.79 -6.23
N LYS A 164 -7.98 -38.08 -6.09
CA LYS A 164 -8.88 -39.20 -6.36
C LYS A 164 -9.84 -39.41 -5.19
#